data_AF-A0AA96EDZ7-F1
#
_entry.id   AF-A0AA96EDZ7-F1
#
_cell.length_a   1.000
_cell.length_b   1.000
_cell.length_c   1.000
_cell.angle_alpha   90.00
_cell.angle_beta   90.00
_cell.angle_gamma   90.00
#
_symmetry.space_group_name_H-M   'P 1'
#
loop_
_entity.id
_entity.type
_entity.pdbx_description
1 polymer ?
#
loop_
_entity_poly.entity_id
_entity_poly.type
_entity_poly.pdbx_seq_one_letter_code
_entity_poly.pdbx_strand_id
1 'polypeptide(L)'
;MGDTTHYDIIGDVHGQLDMLEALLAQLGYRKEQQGWQQPGHVAVFVGDIIDKGPWPGAVLRLVRKMVDTGQALMVVGNHELNWVRDAYQYQYNPRDFIKATRQHYDRQRLVDEFAAEEDGLALLLEHFSGYAHSLSFWNWNSVV
;
A
#
# COMPACT_ATOMS: atom_id res chain seq x y z
N MET A 1 3.42 -24.30 23.85
CA MET A 1 3.69 -22.85 23.96
C MET A 1 2.93 -22.21 22.83
N GLY A 2 2.03 -21.25 23.12
CA GLY A 2 1.29 -20.58 22.05
C GLY A 2 2.29 -19.85 21.14
N ASP A 3 2.10 -19.97 19.83
CA ASP A 3 2.91 -19.22 18.86
C ASP A 3 2.77 -17.72 19.16
N THR A 4 3.86 -17.11 19.60
CA THR A 4 3.89 -15.66 19.87
C THR A 4 4.16 -14.96 18.55
N THR A 5 3.17 -14.24 18.05
CA THR A 5 3.34 -13.40 16.86
C THR A 5 4.14 -12.15 17.22
N HIS A 6 5.21 -11.89 16.48
CA HIS A 6 6.01 -10.68 16.56
C HIS A 6 5.51 -9.66 15.54
N TYR A 7 5.58 -8.37 15.89
CA TYR A 7 5.16 -7.28 15.02
C TYR A 7 6.33 -6.36 14.71
N ASP A 8 6.61 -6.17 13.43
CA ASP A 8 7.67 -5.29 12.93
C ASP A 8 7.05 -3.98 12.42
N ILE A 9 7.21 -2.89 13.17
CA ILE A 9 6.61 -1.59 12.84
C ILE A 9 7.50 -0.85 11.83
N ILE A 10 6.94 -0.55 10.67
CA ILE A 10 7.63 0.10 9.54
C ILE A 10 7.02 1.49 9.33
N GLY A 11 7.89 2.51 9.38
CA GLY A 11 7.60 3.91 9.14
C GLY A 11 7.28 4.25 7.68
N ASP A 12 7.25 5.54 7.38
CA ASP A 12 7.00 6.08 6.04
C ASP A 12 7.93 5.44 4.99
N VAL A 13 7.34 4.95 3.91
CA VAL A 13 8.08 4.32 2.80
C VAL A 13 8.23 5.26 1.62
N HIS A 14 7.19 6.05 1.32
CA HIS A 14 7.21 7.04 0.26
C HIS A 14 7.79 6.56 -1.07
N GLY A 15 7.28 5.45 -1.61
CA GLY A 15 7.71 4.93 -2.92
C GLY A 15 9.19 4.48 -3.01
N GLN A 16 9.88 4.28 -1.88
CA GLN A 16 11.28 3.85 -1.82
C GLN A 16 11.40 2.32 -1.83
N LEU A 17 11.14 1.71 -3.00
CA LEU A 17 11.11 0.26 -3.14
C LEU A 17 12.41 -0.42 -2.67
N ASP A 18 13.57 0.04 -3.14
CA ASP A 18 14.86 -0.61 -2.83
C ASP A 18 15.16 -0.57 -1.33
N MET A 19 14.81 0.53 -0.65
CA MET A 19 14.98 0.66 0.80
C MET A 19 13.99 -0.23 1.57
N LEU A 20 12.75 -0.34 1.10
CA LEU A 20 11.77 -1.24 1.71
C LEU A 20 12.21 -2.71 1.57
N GLU A 21 12.63 -3.14 0.38
CA GLU A 21 13.11 -4.51 0.18
C GLU A 21 14.36 -4.82 1.02
N ALA A 22 15.29 -3.87 1.13
CA ALA A 22 16.46 -4.01 1.99
C ALA A 22 16.07 -4.12 3.48
N LEU A 23 15.13 -3.29 3.95
CA LEU A 23 14.62 -3.33 5.32
C LEU A 23 13.94 -4.67 5.62
N LEU A 24 13.05 -5.13 4.74
CA LEU A 24 12.35 -6.41 4.89
C LEU A 24 13.34 -7.57 4.97
N ALA A 25 14.36 -7.58 4.09
CA ALA A 25 15.42 -8.58 4.15
C ALA A 25 16.21 -8.52 5.47
N GLN A 26 16.51 -7.32 5.99
CA GLN A 26 17.21 -7.14 7.27
C GLN A 26 16.38 -7.62 8.47
N LEU A 27 15.05 -7.47 8.42
CA LEU A 27 14.13 -7.96 9.45
C LEU A 27 13.96 -9.49 9.43
N GLY A 28 14.32 -10.14 8.32
CA GLY A 28 14.26 -11.59 8.14
C GLY A 28 13.18 -12.07 7.17
N TYR A 29 12.45 -11.14 6.54
CA TYR A 29 11.45 -11.47 5.53
C TYR A 29 12.14 -12.01 4.28
N ARG A 30 11.48 -12.99 3.66
CA ARG A 30 11.91 -13.58 2.39
C ARG A 30 10.88 -13.32 1.32
N LYS A 31 11.36 -12.97 0.13
CA LYS A 31 10.52 -12.77 -1.05
C LYS A 31 10.17 -14.13 -1.64
N GLU A 32 8.90 -14.51 -1.51
CA GLU A 32 8.34 -15.78 -1.97
C GLU A 32 7.28 -15.52 -3.05
N GLN A 33 6.70 -16.59 -3.61
CA GLN A 33 5.66 -16.46 -4.65
C GLN A 33 4.46 -15.61 -4.20
N GLN A 34 4.10 -15.68 -2.92
CA GLN A 34 2.99 -14.93 -2.33
C GLN A 34 3.39 -13.54 -1.80
N GLY A 35 4.65 -13.11 -1.98
CA GLY A 35 5.15 -11.83 -1.48
C GLY A 35 6.19 -12.00 -0.39
N TRP A 36 6.45 -10.95 0.37
CA TRP A 36 7.39 -10.98 1.48
C TRP A 36 6.73 -11.62 2.71
N GLN A 37 7.39 -12.61 3.30
CA GLN A 37 6.90 -13.33 4.48
C GLN A 37 8.01 -13.67 5.47
N GLN A 38 7.66 -13.74 6.75
CA GLN A 38 8.52 -14.18 7.84
C GLN A 38 7.69 -14.98 8.84
N PRO A 39 7.93 -16.29 8.99
CA PRO A 39 7.17 -17.11 9.93
C PRO A 39 7.21 -16.55 11.35
N GLY A 40 6.04 -16.41 11.97
CA GLY A 40 5.89 -15.86 13.32
C GLY A 40 5.95 -14.33 13.40
N HIS A 41 6.01 -13.62 12.27
CA HIS A 41 6.06 -12.16 12.20
C HIS A 41 4.96 -11.58 11.30
N VAL A 42 4.51 -10.36 11.64
CA VAL A 42 3.58 -9.56 10.85
C VAL A 42 4.14 -8.15 10.73
N ALA A 43 4.31 -7.65 9.51
CA ALA A 43 4.77 -6.28 9.30
C ALA A 43 3.62 -5.31 9.57
N VAL A 44 3.89 -4.16 10.20
CA VAL A 44 2.88 -3.13 10.45
C VAL A 44 3.34 -1.82 9.82
N PHE A 45 2.75 -1.49 8.67
CA PHE A 45 3.02 -0.22 7.99
C PHE A 45 2.18 0.89 8.61
N VAL A 46 2.83 1.97 9.07
CA VAL A 46 2.14 3.09 9.74
C VAL A 46 1.57 4.16 8.80
N GLY A 47 1.55 3.88 7.48
CA GLY A 47 1.03 4.76 6.44
C GLY A 47 2.12 5.34 5.54
N ASP A 48 1.75 6.29 4.68
CA ASP A 48 2.67 7.09 3.86
C ASP A 48 3.60 6.21 2.99
N ILE A 49 2.99 5.26 2.28
CA ILE A 49 3.70 4.33 1.40
C ILE A 49 3.82 4.86 -0.03
N ILE A 50 2.94 5.79 -0.44
CA ILE A 50 2.98 6.45 -1.75
C ILE A 50 3.66 7.84 -1.66
N ASP A 51 3.76 8.50 -2.83
CA ASP A 51 4.32 9.83 -3.05
C ASP A 51 5.84 9.96 -2.80
N LYS A 52 6.45 11.05 -3.29
CA LYS A 52 7.87 11.48 -3.16
C LYS A 52 8.93 10.57 -3.80
N GLY A 53 8.85 9.26 -3.62
CA GLY A 53 9.87 8.33 -4.11
C GLY A 53 9.72 7.91 -5.56
N PRO A 54 10.69 7.13 -6.06
CA PRO A 54 10.74 6.78 -7.46
C PRO A 54 9.73 5.72 -7.89
N TRP A 55 9.26 4.88 -6.97
CA TRP A 55 8.47 3.67 -7.25
C TRP A 55 7.20 3.52 -6.40
N PRO A 56 6.33 4.55 -6.31
CA PRO A 56 5.12 4.50 -5.49
C PRO A 56 4.17 3.35 -5.87
N GLY A 57 4.06 3.00 -7.16
CA GLY A 57 3.16 1.91 -7.59
C GLY A 57 3.69 0.53 -7.17
N ALA A 58 4.99 0.31 -7.33
CA ALA A 58 5.63 -0.95 -6.92
C ALA A 58 5.57 -1.17 -5.41
N VAL A 59 5.79 -0.12 -4.61
CA VAL A 59 5.60 -0.16 -3.15
C VAL A 59 4.15 -0.48 -2.81
N LEU A 60 3.19 0.21 -3.44
CA LEU A 60 1.77 -0.04 -3.22
C LEU A 60 1.38 -1.50 -3.50
N ARG A 61 1.81 -2.05 -4.63
CA ARG A 61 1.57 -3.47 -4.99
C ARG A 61 2.21 -4.43 -3.99
N LEU A 62 3.45 -4.15 -3.57
CA LEU A 62 4.18 -4.98 -2.59
C LEU A 62 3.45 -5.00 -1.25
N VAL A 63 3.14 -3.84 -0.68
CA VAL A 63 2.47 -3.73 0.62
C VAL A 63 1.08 -4.35 0.55
N ARG A 64 0.30 -4.06 -0.51
CA ARG A 64 -1.02 -4.64 -0.70
C ARG A 64 -0.96 -6.17 -0.73
N LYS A 65 0.00 -6.75 -1.45
CA LYS A 65 0.17 -8.20 -1.51
C LYS A 65 0.49 -8.81 -0.14
N MET A 66 1.32 -8.15 0.68
CA MET A 66 1.59 -8.61 2.05
C MET A 66 0.32 -8.54 2.92
N VAL A 67 -0.49 -7.49 2.78
CA VAL A 67 -1.77 -7.37 3.50
C VAL A 67 -2.76 -8.46 3.07
N ASP A 68 -2.94 -8.66 1.77
CA ASP A 68 -3.86 -9.65 1.22
C ASP A 68 -3.49 -11.10 1.60
N THR A 69 -2.21 -11.35 1.88
CA THR A 69 -1.69 -12.66 2.31
C THR A 69 -1.51 -12.80 3.82
N GLY A 70 -1.96 -11.81 4.60
CA GLY A 70 -1.90 -11.81 6.07
C GLY A 70 -0.48 -11.66 6.65
N GLN A 71 0.50 -11.26 5.83
CA GLN A 71 1.89 -11.01 6.23
C GLN A 71 2.11 -9.57 6.71
N ALA A 72 1.16 -8.68 6.47
CA ALA A 72 1.19 -7.31 6.95
C ALA A 72 -0.17 -6.78 7.38
N LEU A 73 -0.13 -5.76 8.23
CA LEU A 73 -1.19 -4.82 8.52
C LEU A 73 -0.74 -3.43 8.04
N MET A 74 -1.70 -2.58 7.69
CA MET A 74 -1.43 -1.19 7.30
C MET A 74 -2.50 -0.26 7.85
N VAL A 75 -2.06 0.86 8.41
CA VAL A 75 -2.94 2.02 8.66
C VAL A 75 -2.79 3.03 7.53
N VAL A 76 -3.82 3.83 7.29
CA VAL A 76 -3.84 4.82 6.21
C VAL A 76 -3.10 6.08 6.67
N GLY A 77 -2.06 6.49 5.95
CA GLY A 77 -1.33 7.73 6.19
C GLY A 77 -1.99 8.96 5.56
N ASN A 78 -1.45 10.15 5.82
CA ASN A 78 -2.01 11.38 5.26
C ASN A 78 -1.84 11.46 3.74
N HIS A 79 -0.81 10.82 3.17
CA HIS A 79 -0.63 10.78 1.73
C HIS A 79 -1.74 9.97 1.04
N GLU A 80 -2.09 8.81 1.58
CA GLU A 80 -3.22 8.01 1.09
C GLU A 80 -4.56 8.72 1.33
N LEU A 81 -4.78 9.33 2.50
CA LEU A 81 -6.00 10.10 2.79
C LEU A 81 -6.18 11.29 1.84
N ASN A 82 -5.10 12.01 1.53
CA ASN A 82 -5.12 13.10 0.56
C ASN A 82 -5.49 12.57 -0.83
N TRP A 83 -5.00 11.39 -1.22
CA TRP A 83 -5.36 10.79 -2.50
C TRP A 83 -6.85 10.44 -2.55
N VAL A 84 -7.38 9.80 -1.48
CA VAL A 84 -8.81 9.53 -1.34
C VAL A 84 -9.60 10.83 -1.47
N ARG A 85 -9.28 11.86 -0.68
CA ARG A 85 -9.96 13.17 -0.74
C ARG A 85 -10.02 13.73 -2.16
N ASP A 86 -8.91 13.70 -2.89
CA ASP A 86 -8.80 14.35 -4.21
C ASP A 86 -9.55 13.58 -5.31
N ALA A 87 -9.59 12.24 -5.22
CA ALA A 87 -10.09 11.38 -6.29
C ALA A 87 -11.45 10.70 -6.00
N TYR A 88 -11.94 10.73 -4.74
CA TYR A 88 -13.13 9.97 -4.30
C TYR A 88 -14.39 10.27 -5.11
N GLN A 89 -14.64 11.56 -5.42
CA GLN A 89 -15.81 11.96 -6.20
C GLN A 89 -15.83 11.38 -7.63
N TYR A 90 -14.68 10.90 -8.12
CA TYR A 90 -14.51 10.36 -9.46
C TYR A 90 -14.34 8.82 -9.47
N GLN A 91 -14.48 8.13 -8.34
CA GLN A 91 -14.19 6.70 -8.19
C GLN A 91 -14.99 5.78 -9.13
N TYR A 92 -16.11 6.25 -9.68
CA TYR A 92 -16.94 5.50 -10.63
C TYR A 92 -16.75 5.93 -12.10
N ASN A 93 -15.84 6.86 -12.36
CA ASN A 93 -15.48 7.32 -13.70
C ASN A 93 -13.95 7.18 -13.85
N PRO A 94 -13.46 6.07 -14.43
CA PRO A 94 -12.04 5.78 -14.52
C PRO A 94 -11.22 6.90 -15.15
N ARG A 95 -11.76 7.54 -16.19
CA ARG A 95 -11.06 8.64 -16.90
C ARG A 95 -10.84 9.84 -15.99
N ASP A 96 -11.87 10.26 -15.27
CA ASP A 96 -11.78 11.41 -14.36
C ASP A 96 -11.01 11.07 -13.09
N PHE A 97 -11.10 9.82 -12.59
CA PHE A 97 -10.29 9.31 -11.48
C PHE A 97 -8.78 9.37 -11.80
N ILE A 98 -8.38 8.87 -12.97
CA ILE A 98 -6.99 8.92 -13.44
C ILE A 98 -6.53 10.37 -13.55
N LYS A 99 -7.36 11.23 -14.15
CA LYS A 99 -7.05 12.66 -14.30
C LYS A 99 -6.86 13.33 -12.94
N ALA A 100 -7.75 13.12 -11.98
CA ALA A 100 -7.66 13.68 -10.63
C ALA A 100 -6.44 13.17 -9.86
N THR A 101 -6.16 11.86 -9.94
CA THR A 101 -4.97 11.27 -9.33
C THR A 101 -3.69 11.89 -9.88
N ARG A 102 -3.59 12.04 -11.21
CA ARG A 102 -2.42 12.57 -11.91
C ARG A 102 -2.17 14.08 -11.71
N GLN A 103 -3.16 14.83 -11.22
CA GLN A 103 -2.99 16.27 -10.98
C GLN A 103 -1.94 16.58 -9.92
N HIS A 104 -1.72 15.67 -8.97
CA HIS A 104 -0.67 15.81 -7.97
C HIS A 104 0.67 15.33 -8.54
N TYR A 105 1.72 16.15 -8.46
CA TYR A 105 3.04 15.85 -9.03
C TYR A 105 3.57 14.49 -8.56
N ASP A 106 3.50 14.22 -7.25
CA ASP A 106 4.00 12.98 -6.67
C ASP A 106 3.25 11.71 -7.11
N ARG A 107 2.04 11.86 -7.66
CA ARG A 107 1.18 10.75 -8.10
C ARG A 107 1.24 10.50 -9.60
N GLN A 108 1.94 11.33 -10.36
CA GLN A 108 2.12 11.08 -11.80
C GLN A 108 2.83 9.75 -12.04
N ARG A 109 3.89 9.47 -11.27
CA ARG A 109 4.62 8.20 -11.32
C ARG A 109 3.73 7.02 -10.95
N LEU A 110 2.89 7.17 -9.92
CA LEU A 110 1.92 6.15 -9.53
C LEU A 110 1.02 5.78 -10.73
N VAL A 111 0.43 6.79 -11.38
CA VAL A 111 -0.41 6.55 -12.58
C VAL A 111 0.40 5.94 -13.73
N ASP A 112 1.62 6.43 -13.98
CA ASP A 112 2.46 5.95 -15.09
C ASP A 112 2.88 4.50 -14.90
N GLU A 113 3.22 4.08 -13.67
CA GLU A 113 3.55 2.69 -13.36
C GLU A 113 2.38 1.74 -13.65
N PHE A 114 1.16 2.11 -13.24
CA PHE A 114 -0.02 1.31 -13.52
C PHE A 114 -0.48 1.40 -14.98
N ALA A 115 -0.17 2.49 -15.70
CA ALA A 115 -0.47 2.60 -17.12
C ALA A 115 0.41 1.69 -18.01
N ALA A 116 1.54 1.20 -17.47
CA ALA A 116 2.48 0.35 -18.21
C ALA A 116 2.05 -1.14 -18.28
N GLU A 117 1.01 -1.53 -17.55
CA GLU A 117 0.52 -2.92 -17.46
C GLU A 117 -0.86 -3.05 -18.12
N GLU A 118 -1.17 -4.19 -18.75
CA GLU A 118 -2.37 -4.43 -19.58
C GLU A 118 -3.69 -4.10 -18.86
N ASP A 119 -3.74 -4.32 -17.53
CA ASP A 119 -4.90 -4.01 -16.68
C ASP A 119 -4.55 -3.02 -15.54
N GLY A 120 -3.37 -2.41 -15.56
CA GLY A 120 -2.86 -1.73 -14.37
C GLY A 120 -3.67 -0.51 -13.95
N LEU A 121 -4.30 0.22 -14.88
CA LEU A 121 -5.19 1.32 -14.51
C LEU A 121 -6.46 0.86 -13.79
N ALA A 122 -6.96 -0.34 -14.11
CA ALA A 122 -8.06 -0.96 -13.38
C ALA A 122 -7.61 -1.38 -11.97
N LEU A 123 -6.42 -1.97 -11.86
CA LEU A 123 -5.82 -2.30 -10.57
C LEU A 123 -5.61 -1.05 -9.71
N LEU A 124 -5.16 0.06 -10.29
CA LEU A 124 -5.01 1.33 -9.56
C LEU A 124 -6.34 1.78 -8.94
N LEU A 125 -7.44 1.68 -9.70
CA LEU A 125 -8.77 2.01 -9.19
C LEU A 125 -9.23 1.03 -8.12
N GLU A 126 -8.90 -0.26 -8.26
CA GLU A 126 -9.18 -1.29 -7.25
C GLU A 126 -8.42 -1.00 -5.94
N HIS A 127 -7.12 -0.69 -6.02
CA HIS A 127 -6.32 -0.28 -4.87
C HIS A 127 -6.96 0.91 -4.17
N PHE A 128 -7.31 1.95 -4.94
CA PHE A 128 -7.99 3.14 -4.44
C PHE A 128 -9.33 2.82 -3.74
N SER A 129 -10.17 2.03 -4.39
CA SER A 129 -11.47 1.63 -3.86
C SER A 129 -11.33 0.82 -2.57
N GLY A 130 -10.28 0.01 -2.48
CA GLY A 130 -9.85 -0.63 -1.25
C GLY A 130 -9.69 0.37 -0.11
N TYR A 131 -8.89 1.42 -0.30
CA TYR A 131 -8.72 2.49 0.70
C TYR A 131 -10.02 3.23 1.03
N ALA A 132 -10.85 3.52 0.02
CA ALA A 132 -12.07 4.29 0.17
C ALA A 132 -13.17 3.51 0.92
N HIS A 133 -13.27 2.21 0.71
CA HIS A 133 -14.26 1.35 1.35
C HIS A 133 -13.74 0.68 2.63
N SER A 134 -12.42 0.57 2.83
CA SER A 134 -11.82 -0.04 4.01
C SER A 134 -11.83 0.84 5.26
N LEU A 135 -12.73 1.84 5.35
CA LEU A 135 -13.03 2.47 6.65
C LEU A 135 -13.58 1.43 7.68
N SER A 136 -13.85 0.20 7.26
CA SER A 136 -14.16 -0.96 8.11
C SER A 136 -12.93 -1.77 8.61
N PHE A 137 -11.72 -1.51 8.10
CA PHE A 137 -10.48 -2.05 8.70
C PHE A 137 -10.12 -1.36 10.03
N TRP A 138 -10.80 -0.27 10.37
CA TRP A 138 -10.76 0.36 11.70
C TRP A 138 -11.68 -0.38 12.69
N ASN A 139 -11.47 -1.69 12.89
CA ASN A 139 -12.13 -2.38 14.00
C ASN A 139 -11.39 -2.04 15.30
N TRP A 140 -11.84 -0.99 15.98
CA TRP A 140 -11.38 -0.59 17.32
C TRP A 140 -11.66 -1.64 18.42
N ASN A 141 -12.33 -2.76 18.12
CA ASN A 141 -12.68 -3.80 19.10
C ASN A 141 -11.62 -4.91 19.25
N SER A 142 -10.35 -4.70 18.90
CA SER A 142 -9.32 -5.73 19.07
C SER A 142 -8.03 -5.25 19.74
N VAL A 143 -8.01 -4.03 20.28
CA VAL A 143 -6.95 -3.56 21.17
C VAL A 143 -7.56 -2.87 22.40
N VAL A 144 -8.30 -3.65 23.19
CA VAL A 144 -8.26 -3.69 24.66
C VAL A 144 -8.61 -5.11 25.09
#